data_AF-A0A3S0YH54-F1
#
_entry.id   AF-A0A3S0YH54-F1
#
_cell.length_a   1.000
_cell.length_b   1.000
_cell.length_c   1.000
_cell.angle_alpha   90.00
_cell.angle_beta   90.00
_cell.angle_gamma   90.00
#
_symmetry.space_group_name_H-M   'P 1'
#
loop_
_entity.id
_entity.type
_entity.pdbx_description
1 polymer ?
#
loop_
_entity_poly.entity_id
_entity_poly.type
_entity_poly.pdbx_seq_one_letter_code
_entity_poly.pdbx_strand_id
1 'polypeptide(L)' 'MPNLDRFSQGLPDPQDKPLDMVGVCGCGCRERIYFGDKGVWRDDGVYYVNGDHYAKASGAEGMDVEWS' A
#
# COMPACT_ATOMS: atom_id res chain seq x y z
N MET A 1 12.45 5.14 42.52
CA MET A 1 12.81 5.71 41.21
C MET A 1 11.63 5.45 40.30
N PRO A 2 10.99 6.46 39.69
CA PRO A 2 9.90 6.19 38.75
C PRO A 2 10.46 5.35 37.61
N ASN A 3 9.80 4.22 37.36
CA ASN A 3 10.17 3.25 36.34
C ASN A 3 10.18 3.94 34.97
N LEU A 4 11.36 4.05 34.36
CA LEU A 4 11.59 4.72 33.07
C LEU A 4 11.15 3.86 31.87
N ASP A 5 10.66 2.65 32.12
CA ASP A 5 10.26 1.71 31.10
C ASP A 5 8.89 2.10 30.51
N ARG A 6 8.93 2.93 29.46
CA ARG A 6 7.76 3.47 28.75
C ARG A 6 6.80 2.38 28.26
N PHE A 7 7.35 1.22 27.90
CA PHE A 7 6.58 0.05 27.43
C PHE A 7 5.74 -0.56 28.57
N SER A 8 6.25 -0.53 29.80
CA SER A 8 5.51 -1.00 30.99
C SER A 8 4.35 -0.08 31.39
N GLN A 9 4.25 1.12 30.80
CA GLN A 9 3.18 2.08 31.07
C GLN A 9 2.04 2.04 30.04
N GLY A 10 2.07 1.12 29.07
CA GLY A 10 1.07 1.04 28.01
C GLY A 10 1.03 2.29 27.12
N LEU A 11 2.09 3.09 27.13
CA LEU A 11 2.22 4.23 26.24
C LEU A 11 2.50 3.71 24.82
N PRO A 12 1.83 4.25 23.79
CA PRO A 12 2.09 3.87 22.40
C PRO A 12 3.57 4.09 22.09
N ASP A 13 4.14 3.14 21.34
CA ASP A 13 5.53 3.21 20.92
C ASP A 13 5.73 4.51 20.12
N PRO A 14 6.64 5.43 20.54
CA PRO A 14 6.92 6.66 19.80
C PRO A 14 7.40 6.44 18.35
N GLN A 15 7.81 5.22 18.02
CA GLN A 15 8.24 4.77 16.69
C GLN A 15 7.08 4.15 15.88
N ASP A 16 5.91 3.94 16.48
CA ASP A 16 4.67 3.57 15.79
C ASP A 16 4.13 4.81 15.06
N LYS A 17 4.80 5.15 13.97
CA LYS A 17 4.38 6.23 13.07
C LYS A 17 3.44 5.62 12.03
N PRO A 18 2.36 6.32 11.65
CA PRO A 18 1.58 5.93 10.48
C PRO A 18 2.51 5.81 9.28
N LEU A 19 2.36 4.72 8.52
CA LEU A 19 3.20 4.43 7.35
C LEU A 19 3.17 5.62 6.38
N ASP A 20 4.33 5.96 5.81
CA ASP A 20 4.43 7.06 4.86
C ASP A 20 3.60 6.76 3.61
N MET A 21 2.77 7.72 3.20
CA MET A 21 1.96 7.59 2.00
C MET A 21 2.87 7.66 0.76
N VAL A 22 2.82 6.63 -0.07
CA VAL A 22 3.61 6.52 -1.30
C VAL A 22 2.87 7.15 -2.47
N GLY A 23 1.53 7.03 -2.50
CA GLY A 23 0.73 7.57 -3.58
C GLY A 23 -0.75 7.23 -3.49
N VAL A 24 -1.44 7.48 -4.60
CA VAL A 24 -2.85 7.18 -4.80
C VAL A 24 -2.98 6.22 -5.97
N CYS A 25 -3.90 5.26 -5.87
CA CYS A 25 -4.09 4.26 -6.92
C CYS A 25 -4.43 4.89 -8.28
N GLY A 26 -3.67 4.50 -9.30
CA GLY A 26 -3.79 4.98 -10.68
C GLY A 26 -5.05 4.55 -11.44
N CYS A 27 -5.85 3.62 -10.91
CA CYS A 27 -7.10 3.19 -11.58
C CYS A 27 -8.28 4.17 -11.38
N GLY A 28 -8.08 5.24 -10.62
CA GLY A 28 -9.11 6.26 -10.34
C GLY A 28 -9.98 5.98 -9.12
N CYS A 29 -9.79 4.88 -8.40
CA CYS A 29 -10.52 4.59 -7.15
C CYS A 29 -10.15 5.52 -5.99
N ARG A 30 -9.06 6.28 -6.11
CA ARG A 30 -8.53 7.22 -5.10
C ARG A 30 -8.12 6.56 -3.78
N GLU A 31 -7.87 5.25 -3.80
CA GLU A 31 -7.35 4.51 -2.65
C GLU A 31 -5.89 4.92 -2.37
N ARG A 32 -5.55 5.02 -1.08
CA ARG A 32 -4.22 5.44 -0.62
C ARG A 32 -3.30 4.23 -0.53
N ILE A 33 -2.06 4.41 -0.95
CA ILE A 33 -1.02 3.38 -0.91
C ILE A 33 0.07 3.85 0.03
N TYR A 34 0.42 3.02 1.01
CA TYR A 34 1.41 3.33 2.04
C TYR A 34 2.65 2.44 1.89
N PHE A 35 3.75 2.91 2.47
CA PHE A 35 5.01 2.20 2.45
C PHE A 35 4.88 0.90 3.24
N GLY A 36 5.15 -0.25 2.60
CA GLY A 36 5.00 -1.57 3.22
C GLY A 36 3.67 -2.28 2.92
N ASP A 37 2.75 -1.63 2.20
CA ASP A 37 1.57 -2.30 1.66
C ASP A 37 2.00 -3.45 0.72
N LYS A 38 1.37 -4.61 0.88
CA LYS A 38 1.67 -5.80 0.10
C LYS A 38 0.80 -5.86 -1.15
N GLY A 39 1.33 -6.42 -2.22
CA GLY A 39 0.60 -6.60 -3.48
C GLY A 39 0.52 -5.35 -4.36
N VAL A 40 1.12 -4.24 -3.94
CA VAL A 40 1.19 -3.01 -4.72
C VAL A 40 1.91 -3.26 -6.04
N TRP A 41 1.26 -2.88 -7.14
CA TRP A 41 1.82 -2.94 -8.49
C TRP A 41 2.33 -1.56 -8.89
N ARG A 42 3.45 -1.50 -9.62
CA ARG A 42 4.02 -0.24 -10.13
C ARG A 42 4.30 -0.36 -11.61
N ASP A 43 3.82 0.60 -12.38
CA ASP A 43 4.05 0.71 -13.82
C ASP A 43 4.25 2.17 -14.20
N ASP A 44 5.29 2.47 -14.98
CA ASP A 44 5.68 3.83 -15.43
C ASP A 44 5.58 4.96 -14.37
N GLY A 45 5.93 4.66 -13.13
CA GLY A 45 5.86 5.63 -12.02
C GLY A 45 4.47 5.80 -11.38
N VAL A 46 3.46 5.11 -11.88
CA VAL A 46 2.12 5.01 -11.31
C VAL A 46 2.03 3.81 -10.37
N TYR A 47 1.35 3.99 -9.23
CA TYR A 47 1.13 2.92 -8.25
C TYR A 47 -0.32 2.42 -8.29
N TYR A 48 -0.50 1.11 -8.12
CA TYR A 48 -1.79 0.45 -8.04
C TYR A 48 -1.82 -0.44 -6.81
N VAL A 49 -2.97 -0.49 -6.13
CA VAL A 49 -3.11 -1.29 -4.89
C VAL A 49 -2.90 -2.78 -5.14
N ASN A 50 -3.21 -3.27 -6.35
CA ASN A 50 -3.00 -4.64 -6.79
C ASN A 50 -2.92 -4.75 -8.31
N GLY A 51 -2.64 -5.96 -8.80
CA GLY A 51 -2.60 -6.28 -10.23
C GLY A 51 -3.94 -6.09 -10.95
N ASP A 52 -5.07 -6.30 -10.27
CA ASP A 52 -6.41 -6.12 -10.86
C ASP A 52 -6.68 -4.64 -11.17
N HIS A 53 -6.26 -3.73 -10.29
CA HIS A 53 -6.38 -2.29 -10.50
C HIS A 53 -5.46 -1.80 -11.62
N TYR A 54 -4.28 -2.42 -11.75
CA TYR A 54 -3.42 -2.19 -12.90
C TYR A 54 -4.08 -2.69 -14.20
N ALA A 55 -4.62 -3.92 -14.21
CA ALA A 55 -5.31 -4.49 -15.36
C ALA A 55 -6.51 -3.62 -15.79
N LYS A 56 -7.25 -3.11 -14.81
CA LYS A 56 -8.33 -2.15 -15.02
C LYS A 56 -7.84 -0.86 -15.68
N ALA A 57 -6.80 -0.24 -15.12
CA ALA A 57 -6.28 1.01 -15.65
C ALA A 57 -5.62 0.89 -17.03
N SER A 58 -4.97 -0.24 -17.29
CA SER A 58 -4.27 -0.52 -18.56
C SER A 58 -5.21 -1.00 -19.67
N GLY A 59 -6.49 -1.29 -19.36
CA GLY A 59 -7.42 -1.90 -20.29
C GLY A 59 -7.12 -3.39 -20.58
N ALA A 60 -6.25 -4.02 -19.78
CA ALA A 60 -5.97 -5.45 -19.83
C ALA A 60 -7.06 -6.30 -19.14
N GLU A 61 -8.06 -5.65 -18.53
CA GLU A 61 -9.31 -6.25 -18.02
C GLU A 61 -10.15 -6.85 -19.17
N GLY A 62 -9.65 -7.94 -19.77
CA GLY A 62 -10.27 -8.58 -20.94
C GLY A 62 -9.29 -9.31 -21.85
N MET A 63 -7.99 -9.28 -21.56
CA MET A 63 -7.05 -10.20 -22.21
C MET A 63 -7.19 -11.57 -21.53
N ASP A 64 -8.09 -12.40 -22.06
CA ASP A 64 -8.06 -13.85 -21.82
C ASP A 64 -6.66 -14.35 -22.19
N VAL A 65 -5.82 -14.53 -21.18
CA VAL A 65 -4.49 -15.11 -21.38
C VAL A 65 -4.71 -16.60 -21.59
N GLU A 66 -4.90 -17.01 -22.85
CA GLU A 66 -4.77 -18.42 -23.24
C GLU A 66 -3.30 -18.81 -23.04
N TRP A 67 -3.01 -19.37 -21.87
CA TRP A 67 -1.77 -20.10 -21.65
C TRP A 67 -1.85 -21.40 -22.46
N SER A 68 -1.15 -21.44 -23.61
CA SER A 68 -0.90 -22.68 -24.38
C SER A 68 0.08 -23.60 -23.65
#